data_AF-A0A970L2S5-F1
#
_entry.id   AF-A0A970L2S5-F1
#
_cell.length_a   1.000
_cell.length_b   1.000
_cell.length_c   1.000
_cell.angle_alpha   90.00
_cell.angle_beta   90.00
_cell.angle_gamma   90.00
#
_symmetry.space_group_name_H-M   'P 1'
#
loop_
_entity.id
_entity.type
_entity.pdbx_description
1 polymer ?
#
loop_
_entity_poly.entity_id
_entity_poly.type
_entity_poly.pdbx_seq_one_letter_code
_entity_poly.pdbx_strand_id
1 'polypeptide(L)' 'MECIASDTFDLSGDLPRLITFLNRSLKDQGFVFGLSKSGSRYSLAIYRTNEGLASRSDA' A
#
# COMPACT_ATOMS: atom_id res chain seq x y z
N MET A 1 -2.48 17.63 11.21
CA MET A 1 -2.20 16.44 10.36
C MET A 1 -1.85 15.30 11.29
N GLU A 2 -2.33 14.10 11.00
CA GLU A 2 -2.02 12.89 11.78
C GLU A 2 -0.99 12.05 11.00
N CYS A 3 0.08 11.61 11.68
CA CYS A 3 1.03 10.65 11.14
C CYS A 3 0.63 9.25 11.62
N ILE A 4 0.04 8.45 10.73
CA ILE A 4 -0.44 7.10 11.06
C ILE A 4 0.68 6.03 11.00
N ALA A 5 1.76 6.30 10.26
CA ALA A 5 2.96 5.48 10.21
C ALA A 5 4.11 6.23 9.49
N SER A 6 5.36 5.95 9.87
CA SER A 6 6.56 6.45 9.18
C SER A 6 7.69 5.42 9.22
N ASP A 7 8.45 5.30 8.13
CA ASP A 7 9.64 4.45 8.05
C ASP A 7 10.57 4.96 6.92
N THR A 8 11.80 4.46 6.84
CA THR A 8 12.81 4.83 5.83
C THR A 8 13.31 3.59 5.09
N PHE A 9 13.44 3.68 3.77
CA PHE A 9 13.75 2.54 2.90
C PHE A 9 14.79 2.91 1.85
N ASP A 10 15.69 1.99 1.52
CA ASP A 10 16.52 2.08 0.32
C ASP A 10 15.76 1.48 -0.87
N LEU A 11 15.35 2.32 -1.83
CA LEU A 11 14.54 1.89 -2.98
C LEU A 11 15.25 0.87 -3.89
N SER A 12 16.57 0.73 -3.80
CA SER A 12 17.33 -0.26 -4.56
C SER A 12 17.17 -1.70 -4.06
N GLY A 13 16.73 -1.90 -2.80
CA GLY A 13 16.58 -3.22 -2.18
C GLY A 13 15.32 -3.43 -1.34
N ASP A 14 14.73 -2.36 -0.79
CA ASP A 14 13.63 -2.42 0.18
C ASP A 14 12.24 -2.28 -0.45
N LEU A 15 12.11 -2.33 -1.77
CA LEU A 15 10.80 -2.15 -2.43
C LEU A 15 9.73 -3.13 -1.90
N PRO A 16 10.01 -4.43 -1.67
CA PRO A 16 9.06 -5.33 -1.01
C PRO A 16 8.72 -4.95 0.45
N ARG A 17 9.69 -4.41 1.21
CA ARG A 17 9.48 -3.94 2.59
C ARG A 17 8.61 -2.70 2.63
N LEU A 18 8.82 -1.76 1.71
CA LEU A 18 7.95 -0.59 1.53
C LEU A 18 6.50 -1.02 1.29
N ILE A 19 6.27 -1.99 0.41
CA ILE A 19 4.92 -2.49 0.11
C ILE A 19 4.29 -3.18 1.31
N THR A 20 5.09 -3.94 2.06
CA THR A 20 4.65 -4.56 3.32
C THR A 20 4.26 -3.49 4.35
N PHE A 21 5.05 -2.43 4.48
CA PHE A 21 4.76 -1.31 5.36
C PHE A 21 3.43 -0.65 4.97
N LEU A 22 3.24 -0.29 3.70
CA LEU A 22 2.00 0.32 3.20
C LEU A 22 0.78 -0.56 3.48
N ASN A 23 0.87 -1.86 3.18
CA ASN A 23 -0.22 -2.80 3.45
C ASN A 23 -0.52 -2.93 4.94
N ARG A 24 0.49 -2.97 5.81
CA ARG A 24 0.26 -3.05 7.27
C ARG A 24 -0.37 -1.77 7.83
N SER A 25 -0.05 -0.62 7.27
CA SER A 25 -0.54 0.67 7.74
C SER A 25 -1.91 1.04 7.18
N LEU A 26 -2.27 0.57 5.99
CA LEU A 26 -3.44 1.08 5.25
C LEU A 26 -4.47 0.02 4.84
N LYS A 27 -4.21 -1.28 5.03
CA LYS A 27 -5.19 -2.33 4.70
C LYS A 27 -6.51 -2.15 5.44
N ASP A 28 -6.44 -1.76 6.72
CA ASP A 28 -7.62 -1.60 7.58
C ASP A 28 -8.36 -0.29 7.27
N GLN A 29 -7.74 0.60 6.49
CA GLN A 29 -8.38 1.78 5.87
C GLN A 29 -8.92 1.48 4.47
N GLY A 30 -8.91 0.20 4.08
CA GLY A 30 -9.48 -0.28 2.84
C GLY A 30 -8.57 -0.17 1.62
N PHE A 31 -7.24 -0.05 1.81
CA PHE A 31 -6.28 0.03 0.70
C PHE A 31 -5.24 -1.09 0.74
N VAL A 32 -5.03 -1.75 -0.40
CA VAL A 32 -4.00 -2.78 -0.58
C VAL A 32 -3.08 -2.39 -1.73
N PHE A 33 -1.79 -2.50 -1.51
CA PHE A 33 -0.72 -2.16 -2.44
C PHE A 33 -0.10 -3.44 -2.99
N GLY A 34 -0.10 -3.58 -4.31
CA GLY A 34 0.53 -4.68 -5.03
C GLY A 34 1.80 -4.23 -5.72
N LEU A 35 2.81 -5.09 -5.71
CA LEU A 35 4.06 -4.87 -6.44
C LEU A 35 4.31 -6.05 -7.37
N SER A 36 4.52 -5.76 -8.64
CA SER A 36 4.97 -6.74 -9.61
C SER A 36 6.27 -6.27 -10.28
N LYS A 37 7.05 -7.22 -10.79
CA LYS A 37 8.31 -6.97 -11.49
C LYS A 37 8.24 -7.58 -12.88
N SER A 38 8.60 -6.80 -13.89
CA SER A 38 8.74 -7.26 -15.28
C SER A 38 10.09 -6.78 -15.82
N GLY A 39 11.02 -7.72 -15.99
CA GLY A 39 12.42 -7.40 -16.29
C GLY A 39 13.05 -6.52 -15.21
N SER A 40 13.54 -5.35 -15.62
CA SER A 40 14.13 -4.34 -14.72
C SER A 40 13.11 -3.36 -14.15
N ARG A 41 11.84 -3.43 -14.54
CA ARG A 41 10.81 -2.47 -14.13
C ARG A 41 9.94 -3.05 -13.02
N TYR A 42 9.64 -2.20 -12.05
CA TYR A 42 8.62 -2.46 -11.04
C TYR A 42 7.34 -1.72 -11.41
N SER A 43 6.20 -2.39 -11.21
CA SER A 43 4.87 -1.80 -11.34
C SER A 43 4.18 -1.84 -9.98
N LEU A 44 3.68 -0.67 -9.56
CA LEU A 44 2.88 -0.51 -8.35
C LEU A 44 1.40 -0.44 -8.74
N ALA A 45 0.57 -1.18 -8.03
CA ALA A 45 -0.88 -1.09 -8.12
C ALA A 45 -1.47 -0.78 -6.74
N ILE A 46 -2.53 0.01 -6.72
CA ILE A 46 -3.31 0.31 -5.52
C ILE A 46 -4.72 -0.21 -5.75
N TYR A 47 -5.14 -1.08 -4.85
CA TYR A 47 -6.47 -1.67 -4.83
C TYR A 47 -7.25 -1.12 -3.65
N ARG A 48 -8.57 -1.06 -3.81
CA ARG A 48 -9.48 -0.81 -2.70
C ARG A 48 -10.08 -2.15 -2.26
N THR A 49 -10.16 -2.38 -0.96
CA THR A 49 -10.84 -3.56 -0.41
C THR A 49 -12.35 -3.34 -0.39
N ASN A 50 -13.10 -4.43 -0.23
CA ASN A 50 -14.56 -4.36 -0.08
C ASN A 50 -14.99 -3.54 1.13
N GLU A 51 -14.19 -3.52 2.20
CA GLU A 51 -14.40 -2.68 3.39
C GLU A 51 -14.25 -1.18 3.06
N GLY A 52 -13.29 -0.83 2.20
CA GLY A 52 -13.12 0.53 1.68
C GLY A 52 -14.22 0.96 0.70
N LEU A 53 -14.92 0.01 0.07
CA LEU A 53 -16.09 0.29 -0.77
C LEU A 53 -17.38 0.46 0.06
N ALA A 54 -17.57 -0.37 1.10
CA ALA A 54 -18.71 -0.28 2.00
C ALA A 54 -18.73 1.06 2.76
N SER A 55 -17.59 1.50 3.29
CA SER A 55 -17.43 2.77 4.02
C SER A 55 -17.70 4.05 3.19
N ARG A 56 -17.78 3.95 1.86
CA ARG A 56 -18.22 5.06 0.99
C ARG A 56 -19.68 5.02 0.60
N SER A 57 -20.36 3.89 0.81
CA SER A 57 -21.79 3.75 0.50
C SER A 57 -22.66 4.39 1.57
N ASP A 58 -22.09 4.59 2.76
CA ASP A 58 -22.73 5.19 3.94
C ASP A 58 -22.36 6.67 4.15
N ALA A 59 -21.63 7.30 3.21
CA ALA A 59 -21.08 8.66 3.32
C ALA A 59 -21.56 9.61 2.20
#